data_AF-N8NLE9-F1
#
_entry.id   AF-N8NLE9-F1
#
_cell.length_a   1.000
_cell.length_b   1.000
_cell.length_c   1.000
_cell.angle_alpha   90.00
_cell.angle_beta   90.00
_cell.angle_gamma   90.00
#
_symmetry.space_group_name_H-M   'P 1'
#
loop_
_entity.id
_entity.type
_entity.pdbx_description
1 polymer ?
#
loop_
_entity_poly.entity_id
_entity_poly.type
_entity_poly.pdbx_seq_one_letter_code
_entity_poly.pdbx_strand_id
1 'polypeptide(L)'
;MPAYALLKDDEYQFFSDFVVEKRLENKKSLYLFSNLNENKKLNRHTVTVPLKLIMNQVFKGHHYSFHSFRHTTANHLSLVLNCEYAPLVQELTDYSADEYQKTRAELLQNEHGQNHWFVIAHLLGHIEPVETFKSYIHLSYLIAGQKLLKHHSDMQNELAKKIMGYNATYKNLKITKDEKNFNFEKNQAVLATILLNDQTNWLQSNATDILEELSVQTNQPHDFFAFFAGTEGSKISLQRFYETLNQLEIHNDPQAVSQKMYLPEELVNYWYENALNLADIKSKKWNPRLFSIDSSTHLKPAMLDSAEELYAVTYFFEHLQKIARKNPAQIAYVLNIFLNRVTASHTGIHYRWKDIDQLEHFYSQVKALFPAKFWHLFGQDLQTKLDTKQQPQLFKLAKASTDKHPSTQEEFPRLQLYSVKDGHALAAFKFCLHLACIGRPRSLELQVEALKITTCG
;
A
#
# COMPACT_ATOMS: atom_id res chain seq x y z
N MET A 1 -11.53 -21.92 -4.13
CA MET A 1 -11.41 -21.72 -2.67
C MET A 1 -12.15 -20.46 -2.31
N PRO A 2 -13.35 -20.55 -1.71
CA PRO A 2 -14.16 -19.39 -1.39
C PRO A 2 -13.58 -18.63 -0.19
N ALA A 3 -13.13 -17.39 -0.39
CA ALA A 3 -12.59 -16.54 0.68
C ALA A 3 -13.60 -16.31 1.82
N TYR A 4 -14.90 -16.25 1.49
CA TYR A 4 -15.98 -16.06 2.47
C TYR A 4 -16.10 -17.21 3.50
N ALA A 5 -15.54 -18.39 3.21
CA ALA A 5 -15.60 -19.54 4.10
C ALA A 5 -14.42 -19.56 5.10
N LEU A 6 -13.36 -18.80 4.82
CA LEU A 6 -12.11 -18.80 5.60
C LEU A 6 -11.92 -17.52 6.40
N LEU A 7 -12.47 -16.42 5.91
CA LEU A 7 -12.40 -15.10 6.54
C LEU A 7 -13.61 -14.91 7.44
N LYS A 8 -13.44 -14.17 8.52
CA LYS A 8 -14.55 -13.65 9.32
C LYS A 8 -15.36 -12.65 8.50
N ASP A 9 -16.58 -12.32 8.95
CA ASP A 9 -17.50 -11.52 8.15
C ASP A 9 -16.99 -10.11 7.88
N ASP A 10 -16.35 -9.48 8.87
CA ASP A 10 -15.69 -8.18 8.75
C ASP A 10 -14.46 -8.24 7.84
N GLU A 11 -13.62 -9.27 7.99
CA GLU A 11 -12.46 -9.51 7.13
C GLU A 11 -12.87 -9.75 5.67
N TYR A 12 -13.93 -10.53 5.45
CA TYR A 12 -14.47 -10.81 4.13
C TYR A 12 -15.04 -9.55 3.50
N GLN A 13 -15.79 -8.76 4.26
CA GLN A 13 -16.35 -7.50 3.78
C GLN A 13 -15.24 -6.54 3.36
N PHE A 14 -14.22 -6.35 4.22
CA PHE A 14 -13.05 -5.54 3.90
C PHE A 14 -12.32 -6.02 2.63
N PHE A 15 -12.09 -7.32 2.52
CA PHE A 15 -11.45 -7.90 1.33
C PHE A 15 -12.32 -7.76 0.07
N SER A 16 -13.64 -7.93 0.19
CA SER A 16 -14.61 -7.79 -0.89
C SER A 16 -14.64 -6.36 -1.40
N ASP A 17 -14.73 -5.38 -0.51
CA ASP A 17 -14.73 -3.95 -0.87
C ASP A 17 -13.45 -3.58 -1.61
N PHE A 18 -12.29 -4.03 -1.11
CA PHE A 18 -11.01 -3.84 -1.78
C PHE A 18 -10.97 -4.48 -3.17
N VAL A 19 -11.49 -5.70 -3.34
CA VAL A 19 -11.56 -6.38 -4.65
C VAL A 19 -12.50 -5.65 -5.61
N VAL A 20 -13.63 -5.14 -5.12
CA VAL A 20 -14.59 -4.37 -5.91
C VAL A 20 -13.95 -3.07 -6.39
N GLU A 21 -13.33 -2.30 -5.49
CA GLU A 21 -12.58 -1.08 -5.85
C GLU A 21 -11.55 -1.37 -6.93
N LYS A 22 -10.78 -2.46 -6.79
CA LYS A 22 -9.78 -2.88 -7.77
C LYS A 22 -10.38 -3.27 -9.12
N ARG A 23 -11.56 -3.89 -9.15
CA ARG A 23 -12.23 -4.26 -10.40
C ARG A 23 -12.84 -3.05 -11.11
N LEU A 24 -13.34 -2.08 -10.36
CA LEU A 24 -13.89 -0.83 -10.90
C LEU A 24 -12.84 0.01 -11.63
N GLU A 25 -11.54 -0.22 -11.37
CA GLU A 25 -10.46 0.38 -12.15
C GLU A 25 -10.46 -0.02 -13.65
N ASN A 26 -11.22 -1.05 -14.05
CA ASN A 26 -11.47 -1.47 -15.44
C ASN A 26 -10.23 -1.61 -16.35
N LYS A 27 -9.07 -1.99 -15.78
CA LYS A 27 -7.83 -2.23 -16.53
C LYS A 27 -7.64 -3.73 -16.77
N LYS A 28 -7.24 -4.08 -18.00
CA LYS A 28 -6.80 -5.44 -18.32
C LYS A 28 -5.52 -5.76 -17.53
N SER A 29 -5.46 -6.93 -16.89
CA SER A 29 -4.28 -7.44 -16.18
C SER A 29 -3.84 -6.65 -14.94
N LEU A 30 -4.78 -6.30 -14.06
CA LEU A 30 -4.46 -5.75 -12.74
C LEU A 30 -4.00 -6.84 -11.77
N TYR A 31 -2.87 -6.60 -11.11
CA TYR A 31 -2.55 -7.35 -9.90
C TYR A 31 -3.49 -6.92 -8.77
N LEU A 32 -4.08 -7.88 -8.06
CA LEU A 32 -4.97 -7.60 -6.93
C LEU A 32 -4.28 -6.77 -5.85
N PHE A 33 -3.00 -7.08 -5.59
CA PHE A 33 -2.13 -6.32 -4.69
C PHE A 33 -0.94 -5.77 -5.48
N SER A 34 -0.71 -4.45 -5.39
CA SER A 34 0.41 -3.74 -6.03
C SER A 34 0.81 -2.51 -5.20
N ASN A 35 1.99 -1.94 -5.49
CA ASN A 35 2.41 -0.70 -4.85
C ASN A 35 1.51 0.47 -5.31
N LEU A 36 1.47 1.52 -4.50
CA LEU A 36 0.78 2.76 -4.85
C LEU A 36 1.32 3.29 -6.19
N ASN A 37 0.42 3.61 -7.12
CA ASN A 37 0.73 4.13 -8.46
C ASN A 37 1.50 3.16 -9.38
N GLU A 38 1.64 1.87 -9.02
CA GLU A 38 2.23 0.85 -9.87
C GLU A 38 1.22 -0.29 -10.13
N ASN A 39 1.25 -0.86 -11.33
CA ASN A 39 0.60 -2.14 -11.62
C ASN A 39 1.67 -3.23 -11.80
N LYS A 40 2.41 -3.53 -10.74
CA LYS A 40 3.45 -4.57 -10.70
C LYS A 40 3.16 -5.56 -9.59
N LYS A 41 3.51 -6.82 -9.83
CA LYS A 41 3.47 -7.88 -8.82
C LYS A 41 4.34 -7.45 -7.64
N LEU A 42 3.78 -7.50 -6.43
CA LEU A 42 4.55 -7.28 -5.22
C LEU A 42 5.70 -8.29 -5.12
N ASN A 43 6.90 -7.80 -4.81
CA ASN A 43 8.01 -8.67 -4.47
C ASN A 43 7.73 -9.30 -3.09
N ARG A 44 8.14 -10.56 -2.88
CA ARG A 44 8.06 -11.25 -1.58
C ARG A 44 8.61 -10.40 -0.43
N HIS A 45 9.70 -9.67 -0.66
CA HIS A 45 10.30 -8.79 0.33
C HIS A 45 9.43 -7.57 0.67
N THR A 46 8.64 -7.06 -0.28
CA THR A 46 7.75 -5.90 -0.09
C THR A 46 6.69 -6.14 0.96
N VAL A 47 6.27 -7.39 1.17
CA VAL A 47 5.28 -7.74 2.20
C VAL A 47 5.96 -8.31 3.46
N THR A 48 6.97 -9.16 3.28
CA THR A 48 7.62 -9.87 4.41
C THR A 48 8.40 -8.92 5.32
N VAL A 49 9.08 -7.92 4.77
CA VAL A 49 9.91 -6.99 5.57
C VAL A 49 9.03 -6.09 6.44
N PRO A 50 8.00 -5.40 5.93
CA PRO A 50 7.10 -4.61 6.77
C PRO A 50 6.44 -5.44 7.86
N LEU A 51 5.94 -6.64 7.54
CA LEU A 51 5.36 -7.54 8.55
C LEU A 51 6.36 -7.83 9.68
N LYS A 52 7.61 -8.18 9.33
CA LYS A 52 8.65 -8.47 10.33
C LYS A 52 8.97 -7.24 11.18
N LEU A 53 9.03 -6.05 10.58
CA LEU A 53 9.27 -4.79 11.30
C LEU A 53 8.15 -4.49 12.30
N ILE A 54 6.88 -4.65 11.87
CA ILE A 54 5.71 -4.48 12.75
C ILE A 54 5.78 -5.48 13.90
N MET A 55 5.97 -6.77 13.60
CA MET A 55 6.00 -7.80 14.64
C MET A 55 7.16 -7.60 15.62
N ASN A 56 8.33 -7.15 15.15
CA ASN A 56 9.50 -6.83 16.00
C ASN A 56 9.23 -5.66 16.95
N GLN A 57 8.35 -4.73 16.57
CA GLN A 57 7.92 -3.64 17.45
C GLN A 57 6.97 -4.17 18.53
N VAL A 58 6.05 -5.06 18.15
CA VAL A 58 4.98 -5.57 19.04
C VAL A 58 5.49 -6.62 20.02
N PHE A 59 6.36 -7.53 19.60
CA PHE A 59 6.80 -8.66 20.42
C PHE A 59 8.31 -8.63 20.65
N LYS A 60 8.76 -8.84 21.89
CA LYS A 60 10.18 -8.99 22.19
C LYS A 60 10.61 -10.43 21.95
N GLY A 61 11.70 -10.64 21.21
CA GLY A 61 12.31 -11.96 21.06
C GLY A 61 11.48 -13.00 20.30
N HIS A 62 10.78 -12.58 19.24
CA HIS A 62 9.98 -13.49 18.39
C HIS A 62 10.66 -13.76 17.02
N HIS A 63 10.19 -14.79 16.32
CA HIS A 63 10.65 -15.16 14.96
C HIS A 63 9.48 -15.32 13.97
N TYR A 64 8.43 -14.51 14.17
CA TYR A 64 7.22 -14.61 13.36
C TYR A 64 7.48 -14.24 11.89
N SER A 65 6.82 -14.98 11.02
CA SER A 65 6.83 -14.82 9.58
C SER A 65 5.48 -15.21 9.00
N PHE A 66 5.27 -14.99 7.70
CA PHE A 66 4.11 -15.54 6.99
C PHE A 66 3.99 -17.07 7.12
N HIS A 67 5.11 -17.78 7.28
CA HIS A 67 5.07 -19.21 7.54
C HIS A 67 4.44 -19.50 8.92
N SER A 68 4.78 -18.73 9.95
CA SER A 68 4.18 -18.83 11.30
C SER A 68 2.68 -18.59 11.29
N PHE A 69 2.19 -17.63 10.50
CA PHE A 69 0.75 -17.42 10.31
C PHE A 69 0.09 -18.62 9.63
N ARG A 70 0.72 -19.19 8.60
CA ARG A 70 0.23 -20.42 7.96
C ARG A 70 0.18 -21.62 8.92
N HIS A 71 1.16 -21.74 9.83
CA HIS A 71 1.09 -22.73 10.93
C HIS A 71 -0.13 -22.48 11.83
N THR A 72 -0.35 -21.24 12.24
CA THR A 72 -1.47 -20.88 13.11
C THR A 72 -2.80 -21.22 12.45
N THR A 73 -3.00 -20.80 11.19
CA THR A 73 -4.19 -21.15 10.40
C THR A 73 -4.38 -22.66 10.27
N ALA A 74 -3.33 -23.41 9.97
CA ALA A 74 -3.41 -24.88 9.85
C ALA A 74 -3.81 -25.55 11.18
N ASN A 75 -3.27 -25.08 12.30
CA ASN A 75 -3.60 -25.59 13.62
C ASN A 75 -5.04 -25.21 14.02
N HIS A 76 -5.47 -23.96 13.80
CA HIS A 76 -6.84 -23.54 14.09
C HIS A 76 -7.85 -24.33 13.25
N LEU A 77 -7.62 -24.48 11.94
CA LEU A 77 -8.46 -25.31 11.07
C LEU A 77 -8.46 -26.78 11.51
N SER A 78 -7.33 -27.31 12.00
CA SER A 78 -7.30 -28.67 12.53
C SER A 78 -8.24 -28.84 13.72
N LEU A 79 -8.29 -27.87 14.64
CA LEU A 79 -9.22 -27.88 15.76
C LEU A 79 -10.67 -27.70 15.28
N VAL A 80 -10.94 -26.65 14.50
CA VAL A 80 -12.30 -26.31 14.01
C VAL A 80 -12.93 -27.47 13.26
N LEU A 81 -12.18 -28.18 12.41
CA LEU A 81 -12.72 -29.27 11.61
C LEU A 81 -12.72 -30.62 12.34
N ASN A 82 -11.83 -30.88 13.30
CA ASN A 82 -11.67 -32.22 13.90
C ASN A 82 -12.11 -32.36 15.35
N CYS A 83 -12.43 -31.26 16.03
CA CYS A 83 -12.89 -31.23 17.42
C CYS A 83 -14.34 -30.76 17.52
N GLU A 84 -14.95 -31.01 18.68
CA GLU A 84 -16.13 -30.28 19.15
C GLU A 84 -15.71 -28.87 19.61
N TYR A 85 -16.65 -27.93 19.61
CA TYR A 85 -16.37 -26.53 19.95
C TYR A 85 -15.68 -26.39 21.32
N ALA A 86 -16.26 -26.98 22.36
CA ALA A 86 -15.67 -26.98 23.69
C ALA A 86 -14.89 -28.29 23.99
N PRO A 87 -13.78 -28.23 24.74
CA PRO A 87 -13.09 -27.01 25.19
C PRO A 87 -12.05 -26.50 24.18
N LEU A 88 -11.57 -27.33 23.25
CA LEU A 88 -10.34 -27.00 22.51
C LEU A 88 -10.50 -25.85 21.52
N VAL A 89 -11.59 -25.77 20.76
CA VAL A 89 -11.78 -24.66 19.80
C VAL A 89 -12.03 -23.37 20.57
N GLN A 90 -12.89 -23.43 21.58
CA GLN A 90 -13.22 -22.29 22.44
C GLN A 90 -12.00 -21.67 23.12
N GLU A 91 -11.08 -22.48 23.65
CA GLU A 91 -9.96 -21.99 24.46
C GLU A 91 -8.68 -21.69 23.66
N LEU A 92 -8.51 -22.32 22.49
CA LEU A 92 -7.26 -22.21 21.70
C LEU A 92 -7.43 -21.45 20.38
N THR A 93 -8.63 -20.98 20.08
CA THR A 93 -8.89 -20.17 18.89
C THR A 93 -9.77 -18.98 19.24
N ASP A 94 -9.84 -18.02 18.34
CA ASP A 94 -10.66 -16.82 18.42
C ASP A 94 -11.99 -16.96 17.65
N TYR A 95 -12.42 -18.19 17.35
CA TYR A 95 -13.69 -18.47 16.69
C TYR A 95 -14.83 -18.52 17.71
N SER A 96 -15.87 -17.74 17.47
CA SER A 96 -17.17 -17.89 18.13
C SER A 96 -17.84 -19.21 17.73
N ALA A 97 -18.87 -19.60 18.48
CA ALA A 97 -19.64 -20.81 18.17
C ALA A 97 -20.31 -20.72 16.78
N ASP A 98 -20.79 -19.54 16.40
CA ASP A 98 -21.44 -19.30 15.11
C ASP A 98 -20.43 -19.39 13.95
N GLU A 99 -19.25 -18.75 14.10
CA GLU A 99 -18.17 -18.84 13.11
C GLU A 99 -17.68 -20.29 12.97
N TYR A 100 -17.55 -21.03 14.07
CA TYR A 100 -17.21 -22.45 14.06
C TYR A 100 -18.22 -23.27 13.23
N GLN A 101 -19.53 -23.08 13.44
CA GLN A 101 -20.55 -23.81 12.70
C GLN A 101 -20.56 -23.42 11.22
N LYS A 102 -20.47 -22.11 10.93
CA LYS A 102 -20.44 -21.58 9.56
C LYS A 102 -19.26 -22.15 8.78
N THR A 103 -18.03 -22.04 9.31
CA THR A 103 -16.83 -22.55 8.65
C THR A 103 -16.94 -24.05 8.40
N ARG A 104 -17.47 -24.82 9.34
CA ARG A 104 -17.68 -26.26 9.15
C ARG A 104 -18.72 -26.57 8.08
N ALA A 105 -19.86 -25.87 8.08
CA ALA A 105 -20.89 -26.08 7.08
C ALA A 105 -20.36 -25.81 5.66
N GLU A 106 -19.62 -24.72 5.48
CA GLU A 106 -19.07 -24.31 4.18
C GLU A 106 -17.93 -25.20 3.69
N LEU A 107 -17.03 -25.64 4.58
CA LEU A 107 -15.86 -26.42 4.21
C LEU A 107 -16.12 -27.92 4.14
N LEU A 108 -17.03 -28.45 4.95
CA LEU A 108 -17.28 -29.90 5.01
C LEU A 108 -18.38 -30.33 4.03
N GLN A 109 -19.33 -29.45 3.67
CA GLN A 109 -20.42 -29.60 2.68
C GLN A 109 -21.30 -30.89 2.75
N ASN A 110 -20.87 -31.95 3.42
CA ASN A 110 -21.48 -33.26 3.56
C ASN A 110 -21.08 -33.86 4.92
N GLU A 111 -22.06 -34.33 5.71
CA GLU A 111 -21.84 -34.95 7.03
C GLU A 111 -21.24 -36.36 6.95
N HIS A 112 -21.19 -36.96 5.75
CA HIS A 112 -20.71 -38.33 5.53
C HIS A 112 -19.40 -38.37 4.74
N GLY A 113 -18.35 -38.88 5.37
CA GLY A 113 -17.21 -39.48 4.68
C GLY A 113 -16.14 -38.54 4.13
N GLN A 114 -16.24 -37.21 4.28
CA GLN A 114 -15.09 -36.35 3.97
C GLN A 114 -14.01 -36.50 5.04
N ASN A 115 -12.80 -36.87 4.61
CA ASN A 115 -11.66 -36.87 5.48
C ASN A 115 -11.20 -35.42 5.68
N HIS A 116 -11.53 -34.83 6.84
CA HIS A 116 -11.25 -33.44 7.18
C HIS A 116 -9.76 -33.08 7.04
N TRP A 117 -8.86 -34.06 7.17
CA TRP A 117 -7.43 -33.86 6.99
C TRP A 117 -7.03 -33.59 5.53
N PHE A 118 -7.74 -34.20 4.56
CA PHE A 118 -7.56 -33.89 3.14
C PHE A 118 -8.08 -32.50 2.79
N VAL A 119 -9.18 -32.07 3.42
CA VAL A 119 -9.66 -30.68 3.27
C VAL A 119 -8.53 -29.75 3.67
N ILE A 120 -7.99 -29.86 4.89
CA ILE A 120 -6.90 -28.99 5.38
C ILE A 120 -5.66 -29.06 4.47
N ALA A 121 -5.27 -30.25 4.02
CA ALA A 121 -4.13 -30.42 3.12
C ALA A 121 -4.33 -29.65 1.81
N HIS A 122 -5.48 -29.79 1.16
CA HIS A 122 -5.79 -29.08 -0.07
C HIS A 122 -5.90 -27.57 0.12
N LEU A 123 -6.46 -27.09 1.25
CA LEU A 123 -6.49 -25.65 1.57
C LEU A 123 -5.07 -25.07 1.63
N LEU A 124 -4.11 -25.87 2.13
CA LEU A 124 -2.71 -25.52 2.22
C LEU A 124 -1.93 -25.92 0.95
N GLY A 125 -2.58 -26.40 -0.11
CA GLY A 125 -1.90 -26.74 -1.37
C GLY A 125 -1.01 -27.98 -1.31
N HIS A 126 -1.26 -28.89 -0.37
CA HIS A 126 -0.65 -30.22 -0.33
C HIS A 126 -1.61 -31.27 -0.89
N ILE A 127 -1.06 -32.30 -1.52
CA ILE A 127 -1.87 -33.41 -2.06
C ILE A 127 -2.27 -34.35 -0.92
N GLU A 128 -1.34 -34.63 0.00
CA GLU A 128 -1.52 -35.61 1.06
C GLU A 128 -1.44 -34.97 2.46
N PRO A 129 -2.28 -35.40 3.43
CA PRO A 129 -2.22 -34.90 4.80
C PRO A 129 -0.85 -35.07 5.47
N VAL A 130 -0.09 -36.11 5.11
CA VAL A 130 1.22 -36.42 5.71
C VAL A 130 2.17 -35.23 5.64
N GLU A 131 2.19 -34.50 4.52
CA GLU A 131 3.02 -33.30 4.34
C GLU A 131 2.56 -32.19 5.29
N THR A 132 1.25 -32.01 5.41
CA THR A 132 0.64 -31.02 6.31
C THR A 132 0.92 -31.32 7.78
N PHE A 133 0.88 -32.59 8.19
CA PHE A 133 1.23 -33.00 9.55
C PHE A 133 2.70 -32.78 9.88
N LYS A 134 3.60 -33.09 8.94
CA LYS A 134 5.04 -32.87 9.13
C LYS A 134 5.39 -31.38 9.19
N SER A 135 4.71 -30.56 8.39
CA SER A 135 5.10 -29.18 8.18
C SER A 135 4.31 -28.16 8.98
N TYR A 136 3.07 -28.43 9.41
CA TYR A 136 2.20 -27.38 9.95
C TYR A 136 1.42 -27.77 11.21
N ILE A 137 0.89 -29.00 11.29
CA ILE A 137 -0.04 -29.40 12.37
C ILE A 137 0.76 -29.89 13.58
N HIS A 138 0.86 -29.04 14.59
CA HIS A 138 1.50 -29.34 15.85
C HIS A 138 0.50 -29.64 16.97
N LEU A 139 -0.76 -29.20 16.88
CA LEU A 139 -1.79 -29.45 17.92
C LEU A 139 -2.48 -30.82 17.80
N SER A 140 -2.02 -31.69 16.89
CA SER A 140 -2.63 -33.01 16.65
C SER A 140 -2.64 -33.91 17.90
N TYR A 141 -1.65 -33.78 18.78
CA TYR A 141 -1.61 -34.54 20.03
C TYR A 141 -2.74 -34.13 20.99
N LEU A 142 -3.16 -32.86 21.01
CA LEU A 142 -4.30 -32.40 21.82
C LEU A 142 -5.61 -32.99 21.30
N ILE A 143 -5.79 -32.98 19.97
CA ILE A 143 -6.96 -33.56 19.30
C ILE A 143 -7.05 -35.05 19.60
N ALA A 144 -5.93 -35.76 19.48
CA ALA A 144 -5.84 -37.19 19.80
C ALA A 144 -6.17 -37.45 21.27
N GLY A 145 -5.60 -36.66 22.19
CA GLY A 145 -5.86 -36.74 23.62
C GLY A 145 -7.34 -36.57 23.97
N GLN A 146 -8.00 -35.54 23.41
CA GLN A 146 -9.43 -35.30 23.63
C GLN A 146 -10.29 -36.48 23.14
N LYS A 147 -10.00 -37.01 21.94
CA LYS A 147 -10.73 -38.17 21.40
C LYS A 147 -10.50 -39.42 22.26
N LEU A 148 -9.26 -39.66 22.70
CA LEU A 148 -8.96 -40.77 23.61
C LEU A 148 -9.71 -40.66 24.93
N LEU A 149 -9.73 -39.47 25.56
CA LEU A 149 -10.47 -39.25 26.81
C LEU A 149 -11.98 -39.44 26.64
N LYS A 150 -12.54 -39.01 25.49
CA LYS A 150 -13.97 -39.18 25.18
C LYS A 150 -14.36 -40.66 25.05
N HIS A 151 -13.50 -41.51 24.49
CA HIS A 151 -13.78 -42.93 24.26
C HIS A 151 -13.26 -43.85 25.37
N HIS A 152 -12.28 -43.41 26.15
CA HIS A 152 -11.61 -44.17 27.20
C HIS A 152 -11.36 -43.30 28.44
N SER A 153 -12.44 -42.80 29.04
CA SER A 153 -12.38 -42.02 30.31
C SER A 153 -11.73 -42.82 31.45
N ASP A 154 -11.91 -44.13 31.45
CA ASP A 154 -11.38 -45.09 32.43
C ASP A 154 -10.04 -45.72 31.99
N MET A 155 -9.11 -44.89 31.51
CA MET A 155 -7.81 -45.38 31.06
C MET A 155 -7.03 -46.00 32.22
N GLN A 156 -6.57 -47.25 32.06
CA GLN A 156 -5.73 -47.90 33.08
C GLN A 156 -4.46 -47.11 33.35
N ASN A 157 -4.07 -47.04 34.62
CA ASN A 157 -2.90 -46.28 35.08
C ASN A 157 -1.62 -46.63 34.29
N GLU A 158 -1.37 -47.91 34.05
CA GLU A 158 -0.19 -48.36 33.32
C GLU A 158 -0.22 -48.00 31.83
N LEU A 159 -1.40 -47.99 31.20
CA LEU A 159 -1.56 -47.56 29.82
C LEU A 159 -1.32 -46.05 29.69
N ALA A 160 -1.92 -45.26 30.57
CA ALA A 160 -1.73 -43.81 30.60
C ALA A 160 -0.24 -43.45 30.75
N LYS A 161 0.47 -44.09 31.69
CA LYS A 161 1.92 -43.88 31.88
C LYS A 161 2.75 -44.28 30.66
N LYS A 162 2.38 -45.35 29.95
CA LYS A 162 3.05 -45.75 28.70
C LYS A 162 2.85 -44.74 27.58
N ILE A 163 1.61 -44.26 27.38
CA ILE A 163 1.28 -43.25 26.36
C ILE A 163 2.03 -41.94 26.63
N MET A 164 2.14 -41.53 27.88
CA MET A 164 2.87 -40.31 28.28
C MET A 164 4.41 -40.47 28.23
N GLY A 165 4.94 -41.62 27.84
CA GLY A 165 6.38 -41.88 27.76
C GLY A 165 7.02 -41.95 29.14
N TYR A 166 6.91 -43.12 29.79
CA TYR A 166 7.41 -43.39 31.15
C TYR A 166 8.87 -42.92 31.32
N ASN A 167 9.07 -41.75 31.92
CA ASN A 167 10.38 -41.21 32.27
C ASN A 167 10.36 -40.73 33.73
N ALA A 168 11.53 -40.59 34.35
CA ALA A 168 11.70 -40.28 35.78
C ALA A 168 11.04 -38.95 36.24
N THR A 169 10.50 -38.16 35.32
CA THR A 169 9.82 -36.86 35.50
C THR A 169 8.43 -36.97 36.15
N TYR A 170 7.83 -38.15 36.23
CA TYR A 170 6.49 -38.36 36.80
C TYR A 170 6.44 -38.56 38.32
N LYS A 171 7.57 -38.35 39.03
CA LYS A 171 7.66 -38.49 40.51
C LYS A 171 6.66 -37.65 41.29
N ASN A 172 6.15 -36.57 40.69
CA ASN A 172 5.21 -35.64 41.32
C ASN A 172 3.74 -35.94 41.03
N LEU A 173 3.42 -36.95 40.21
CA LEU A 173 2.03 -37.37 40.01
C LEU A 173 1.52 -38.04 41.29
N LYS A 174 0.32 -37.64 41.74
CA LYS A 174 -0.31 -38.15 42.96
C LYS A 174 -1.00 -39.50 42.71
N ILE A 175 -0.27 -40.50 42.22
CA ILE A 175 -0.80 -41.83 41.91
C ILE A 175 -0.65 -42.71 43.16
N THR A 176 -1.75 -43.24 43.69
CA THR A 176 -1.69 -44.24 44.77
C THR A 176 -1.47 -45.64 44.16
N LYS A 177 -0.81 -46.55 44.89
CA LYS A 177 -0.48 -47.90 44.38
C LYS A 177 -1.70 -48.72 43.97
N ASP A 178 -2.89 -48.36 44.47
CA ASP A 178 -4.14 -49.12 44.31
C ASP A 178 -5.12 -48.50 43.29
N GLU A 179 -4.78 -47.37 42.66
CA GLU A 179 -5.63 -46.77 41.62
C GLU A 179 -5.57 -47.64 40.34
N LYS A 180 -6.71 -48.21 39.93
CA LYS A 180 -6.83 -49.00 38.70
C LYS A 180 -6.80 -48.11 37.44
N ASN A 181 -7.49 -46.97 37.52
CA ASN A 181 -7.63 -46.01 36.42
C ASN A 181 -6.85 -44.73 36.73
N PHE A 182 -6.35 -44.06 35.69
CA PHE A 182 -5.66 -42.80 35.80
C PHE A 182 -6.65 -41.65 35.98
N ASN A 183 -6.50 -40.87 37.05
CA ASN A 183 -7.31 -39.69 37.28
C ASN A 183 -6.60 -38.44 36.71
N PHE A 184 -7.08 -37.96 35.56
CA PHE A 184 -6.53 -36.78 34.87
C PHE A 184 -6.77 -35.48 35.63
N GLU A 185 -7.94 -35.29 36.23
CA GLU A 185 -8.32 -34.09 36.99
C GLU A 185 -7.40 -33.90 38.21
N LYS A 186 -7.21 -34.98 38.99
CA LYS A 186 -6.33 -35.00 40.16
C LYS A 186 -4.89 -34.60 39.83
N ASN A 187 -4.44 -34.91 38.62
CA ASN A 187 -3.07 -34.68 38.16
C ASN A 187 -2.94 -33.46 37.22
N GLN A 188 -4.02 -32.73 36.95
CA GLN A 188 -4.07 -31.67 35.94
C GLN A 188 -3.00 -30.60 36.15
N ALA A 189 -2.83 -30.12 37.39
CA ALA A 189 -1.85 -29.07 37.70
C ALA A 189 -0.41 -29.51 37.37
N VAL A 190 -0.04 -30.74 37.73
CA VAL A 190 1.31 -31.28 37.47
C VAL A 190 1.52 -31.51 35.98
N LEU A 191 0.52 -32.05 35.28
CA LEU A 191 0.56 -32.26 33.83
C LEU A 191 0.66 -30.94 33.07
N ALA A 192 -0.06 -29.90 33.51
CA ALA A 192 0.04 -28.56 32.95
C ALA A 192 1.45 -27.97 33.12
N THR A 193 2.07 -28.13 34.30
CA THR A 193 3.46 -27.68 34.50
C THR A 193 4.45 -28.40 33.59
N ILE A 194 4.28 -29.72 33.37
CA ILE A 194 5.13 -30.49 32.45
C ILE A 194 4.96 -30.03 31.00
N LEU A 195 3.72 -29.68 30.59
CA LEU A 195 3.43 -29.22 29.23
C LEU A 195 3.93 -27.79 28.97
N LEU A 196 3.83 -26.90 29.96
CA LEU A 196 4.04 -25.46 29.78
C LEU A 196 5.51 -25.01 29.80
N ASN A 197 6.47 -25.91 30.07
CA ASN A 197 7.93 -25.68 30.00
C ASN A 197 8.32 -24.19 30.10
N ASP A 198 8.16 -23.59 31.29
CA ASP A 198 8.34 -22.16 31.63
C ASP A 198 8.48 -21.20 30.43
N GLN A 199 7.41 -21.05 29.63
CA GLN A 199 7.44 -20.15 28.48
C GLN A 199 7.11 -18.69 28.83
N THR A 200 6.96 -18.31 30.10
CA THR A 200 6.45 -17.00 30.56
C THR A 200 7.03 -15.77 29.85
N ASN A 201 8.27 -15.81 29.40
CA ASN A 201 8.92 -14.73 28.64
C ASN A 201 8.31 -14.43 27.25
N TRP A 202 7.63 -15.38 26.60
CA TRP A 202 7.00 -15.18 25.27
C TRP A 202 5.81 -14.20 25.29
N LEU A 203 5.21 -13.97 26.45
CA LEU A 203 4.09 -13.04 26.66
C LEU A 203 4.56 -11.59 26.84
N GLN A 204 5.88 -11.34 26.87
CA GLN A 204 6.41 -9.99 26.94
C GLN A 204 6.19 -9.28 25.59
N SER A 205 5.06 -8.60 25.49
CA SER A 205 4.67 -7.78 24.36
C SER A 205 4.64 -6.30 24.74
N ASN A 206 5.05 -5.44 23.82
CA ASN A 206 4.82 -4.00 23.91
C ASN A 206 3.46 -3.62 23.27
N ALA A 207 2.57 -4.59 23.02
CA ALA A 207 1.28 -4.34 22.36
C ALA A 207 0.45 -3.28 23.08
N THR A 208 0.42 -3.30 24.41
CA THR A 208 -0.32 -2.31 25.20
C THR A 208 0.23 -0.90 25.00
N ASP A 209 1.55 -0.72 25.09
CA ASP A 209 2.21 0.58 24.86
C ASP A 209 1.95 1.09 23.44
N ILE A 210 2.01 0.20 22.45
CA ILE A 210 1.74 0.52 21.04
C ILE A 210 0.26 0.87 20.83
N LEU A 211 -0.67 0.13 21.43
CA LEU A 211 -2.11 0.41 21.33
C LEU A 211 -2.44 1.75 21.99
N GLU A 212 -1.82 2.08 23.11
CA GLU A 212 -1.93 3.40 23.75
C GLU A 212 -1.37 4.49 22.83
N GLU A 213 -0.17 4.35 22.28
CA GLU A 213 0.42 5.32 21.34
C GLU A 213 -0.43 5.48 20.06
N LEU A 214 -0.92 4.38 19.49
CA LEU A 214 -1.80 4.37 18.33
C LEU A 214 -3.15 5.02 18.64
N SER A 215 -3.72 4.82 19.84
CA SER A 215 -4.96 5.47 20.27
C SER A 215 -4.81 6.99 20.36
N VAL A 216 -3.62 7.47 20.73
CA VAL A 216 -3.29 8.90 20.74
C VAL A 216 -3.16 9.44 19.30
N GLN A 217 -2.63 8.64 18.36
CA GLN A 217 -2.48 9.03 16.95
C GLN A 217 -3.76 8.89 16.10
N THR A 218 -4.64 7.93 16.42
CA THR A 218 -5.86 7.62 15.65
C THR A 218 -7.04 8.53 15.95
N ASN A 219 -6.98 9.31 17.03
CA ASN A 219 -8.03 10.27 17.37
C ASN A 219 -8.03 11.55 16.52
N GLN A 220 -7.04 11.75 15.62
CA GLN A 220 -7.10 12.83 14.65
C GLN A 220 -7.48 12.31 13.25
N PRO A 221 -8.59 12.80 12.67
CA PRO A 221 -8.96 12.44 11.31
C PRO A 221 -7.84 12.81 10.33
N HIS A 222 -7.62 11.96 9.34
CA HIS A 222 -6.59 12.19 8.32
C HIS A 222 -6.86 13.50 7.56
N ASP A 223 -5.97 14.48 7.70
CA ASP A 223 -6.08 15.75 6.97
C ASP A 223 -5.59 15.59 5.52
N PHE A 224 -6.53 15.44 4.59
CA PHE A 224 -6.23 15.37 3.16
C PHE A 224 -5.61 16.67 2.62
N PHE A 225 -5.84 17.81 3.27
CA PHE A 225 -5.39 19.13 2.80
C PHE A 225 -3.95 19.46 3.21
N ALA A 226 -3.30 18.61 4.00
CA ALA A 226 -1.89 18.73 4.36
C ALA A 226 -0.93 18.11 3.33
N PHE A 227 -1.45 17.36 2.36
CA PHE A 227 -0.63 16.55 1.43
C PHE A 227 -0.99 16.80 -0.03
N PHE A 228 -0.03 16.58 -0.92
CA PHE A 228 -0.30 16.55 -2.34
C PHE A 228 -1.07 15.27 -2.71
N ALA A 229 -2.18 15.39 -3.43
CA ALA A 229 -2.92 14.25 -3.95
C ALA A 229 -2.02 13.38 -4.84
N GLY A 230 -2.21 12.06 -4.78
CA GLY A 230 -1.38 11.10 -5.53
C GLY A 230 -0.08 10.70 -4.83
N THR A 231 0.25 11.32 -3.69
CA THR A 231 1.39 10.95 -2.85
C THR A 231 0.99 10.01 -1.72
N GLU A 232 1.94 9.21 -1.22
CA GLU A 232 1.73 8.28 -0.09
C GLU A 232 1.11 8.98 1.14
N GLY A 233 1.59 10.18 1.46
CA GLY A 233 1.08 10.96 2.58
C GLY A 233 -0.40 11.33 2.46
N SER A 234 -0.93 11.49 1.24
CA SER A 234 -2.34 11.83 1.03
C SER A 234 -3.29 10.66 1.26
N LYS A 235 -2.80 9.41 1.28
CA LYS A 235 -3.60 8.17 1.23
C LYS A 235 -4.52 8.05 0.01
N ILE A 236 -4.35 8.92 -0.99
CA ILE A 236 -5.09 8.90 -2.25
C ILE A 236 -4.11 8.58 -3.38
N SER A 237 -4.36 7.49 -4.10
CA SER A 237 -3.54 7.12 -5.26
C SER A 237 -3.70 8.15 -6.39
N LEU A 238 -2.67 8.32 -7.20
CA LEU A 238 -2.71 9.18 -8.37
C LEU A 238 -3.83 8.77 -9.33
N GLN A 239 -4.06 7.46 -9.44
CA GLN A 239 -5.14 6.92 -10.25
C GLN A 239 -6.52 7.34 -9.72
N ARG A 240 -6.77 7.22 -8.40
CA ARG A 240 -8.04 7.62 -7.81
C ARG A 240 -8.26 9.13 -7.93
N PHE A 241 -7.20 9.91 -7.71
CA PHE A 241 -7.22 11.36 -7.93
C PHE A 241 -7.55 11.71 -9.39
N TYR A 242 -6.84 11.12 -10.35
CA TYR A 242 -7.06 11.38 -11.78
C TYR A 242 -8.45 10.93 -12.25
N GLU A 243 -8.95 9.79 -11.76
CA GLU A 243 -10.31 9.32 -12.06
C GLU A 243 -11.38 10.26 -11.47
N THR A 244 -11.15 10.81 -10.27
CA THR A 244 -12.04 11.84 -9.71
C THR A 244 -12.12 13.05 -10.63
N LEU A 245 -10.98 13.50 -11.17
CA LEU A 245 -10.95 14.59 -12.16
C LEU A 245 -11.63 14.20 -13.50
N ASN A 246 -11.55 12.94 -13.94
CA ASN A 246 -12.33 12.43 -15.10
C ASN A 246 -13.83 12.56 -14.84
N GLN A 247 -14.31 12.12 -13.69
CA GLN A 247 -15.73 12.18 -13.34
C GLN A 247 -16.20 13.63 -13.20
N LEU A 248 -15.39 14.51 -12.62
CA LEU A 248 -15.68 15.95 -12.54
C LEU A 248 -15.78 16.59 -13.93
N GLU A 249 -14.91 16.22 -14.87
CA GLU A 249 -14.94 16.73 -16.25
C GLU A 249 -16.19 16.30 -17.02
N ILE A 250 -16.70 15.10 -16.73
CA ILE A 250 -17.91 14.56 -17.37
C ILE A 250 -19.18 15.16 -16.75
N HIS A 251 -19.24 15.23 -15.42
CA HIS A 251 -20.49 15.51 -14.70
C HIS A 251 -20.63 16.96 -14.25
N ASN A 252 -19.53 17.69 -14.05
CA ASN A 252 -19.51 19.04 -13.47
C ASN A 252 -20.31 19.17 -12.15
N ASP A 253 -20.32 18.10 -11.36
CA ASP A 253 -21.05 18.00 -10.10
C ASP A 253 -20.13 17.41 -9.01
N PRO A 254 -19.44 18.26 -8.23
CA PRO A 254 -18.56 17.80 -7.15
C PRO A 254 -19.28 16.95 -6.10
N GLN A 255 -20.54 17.24 -5.80
CA GLN A 255 -21.31 16.52 -4.80
C GLN A 255 -21.58 15.09 -5.26
N ALA A 256 -22.15 14.90 -6.46
CA ALA A 256 -22.41 13.58 -7.01
C ALA A 256 -21.11 12.77 -7.20
N VAL A 257 -20.03 13.42 -7.65
CA VAL A 257 -18.72 12.76 -7.81
C VAL A 257 -18.13 12.36 -6.46
N SER A 258 -18.25 13.19 -5.42
CA SER A 258 -17.76 12.85 -4.08
C SER A 258 -18.42 11.59 -3.51
N GLN A 259 -19.74 11.47 -3.68
CA GLN A 259 -20.51 10.30 -3.26
C GLN A 259 -20.08 9.06 -4.06
N LYS A 260 -19.95 9.18 -5.38
CA LYS A 260 -19.51 8.10 -6.27
C LYS A 260 -18.11 7.62 -5.95
N MET A 261 -17.20 8.53 -5.62
CA MET A 261 -15.80 8.25 -5.36
C MET A 261 -15.52 7.94 -3.89
N TYR A 262 -16.52 8.02 -3.00
CA TYR A 262 -16.39 7.90 -1.55
C TYR A 262 -15.25 8.78 -0.99
N LEU A 263 -15.25 10.05 -1.39
CA LEU A 263 -14.29 11.06 -0.93
C LEU A 263 -15.03 12.22 -0.25
N PRO A 264 -14.39 12.95 0.68
CA PRO A 264 -14.99 14.13 1.28
C PRO A 264 -15.40 15.15 0.21
N GLU A 265 -16.64 15.65 0.28
CA GLU A 265 -17.17 16.63 -0.69
C GLU A 265 -16.29 17.88 -0.77
N GLU A 266 -15.85 18.39 0.37
CA GLU A 266 -14.96 19.54 0.46
C GLU A 266 -13.64 19.34 -0.29
N LEU A 267 -13.08 18.12 -0.26
CA LEU A 267 -11.84 17.77 -0.95
C LEU A 267 -12.05 17.73 -2.47
N VAL A 268 -13.14 17.10 -2.90
CA VAL A 268 -13.49 16.99 -4.32
C VAL A 268 -13.79 18.37 -4.91
N ASN A 269 -14.55 19.20 -4.18
CA ASN A 269 -14.83 20.57 -4.58
C ASN A 269 -13.54 21.41 -4.66
N TYR A 270 -12.64 21.27 -3.70
CA TYR A 270 -11.35 21.96 -3.73
C TYR A 270 -10.51 21.61 -4.96
N TRP A 271 -10.46 20.33 -5.35
CA TRP A 271 -9.78 19.93 -6.60
C TRP A 271 -10.49 20.44 -7.85
N TYR A 272 -11.82 20.43 -7.86
CA TYR A 272 -12.61 20.95 -8.98
C TYR A 272 -12.36 22.45 -9.19
N GLU A 273 -12.44 23.25 -8.13
CA GLU A 273 -12.15 24.69 -8.15
C GLU A 273 -10.72 24.97 -8.60
N ASN A 274 -9.73 24.22 -8.11
CA ASN A 274 -8.36 24.38 -8.58
C ASN A 274 -8.24 24.06 -10.07
N ALA A 275 -8.87 23.00 -10.55
CA ALA A 275 -8.85 22.62 -11.97
C ALA A 275 -9.50 23.69 -12.86
N LEU A 276 -10.67 24.24 -12.46
CA LEU A 276 -11.33 25.34 -13.15
C LEU A 276 -10.46 26.60 -13.20
N ASN A 277 -9.89 26.99 -12.06
CA ASN A 277 -9.00 28.15 -11.98
C ASN A 277 -7.77 27.99 -12.90
N LEU A 278 -7.22 26.78 -13.03
CA LEU A 278 -6.13 26.50 -13.96
C LEU A 278 -6.59 26.55 -15.43
N ALA A 279 -7.79 26.06 -15.75
CA ALA A 279 -8.40 26.13 -17.09
C ALA A 279 -8.60 27.58 -17.59
N ASP A 280 -8.88 28.48 -16.65
CA ASP A 280 -9.08 29.90 -16.89
C ASP A 280 -7.79 30.69 -17.11
N ILE A 281 -6.62 30.10 -16.88
CA ILE A 281 -5.34 30.77 -17.16
C ILE A 281 -5.19 31.02 -18.67
N LYS A 282 -5.32 32.29 -19.06
CA LYS A 282 -5.12 32.75 -20.43
C LYS A 282 -3.78 33.45 -20.63
N SER A 283 -3.33 33.49 -21.88
CA SER A 283 -2.19 34.27 -22.33
C SER A 283 -2.58 35.73 -22.55
N LYS A 284 -1.60 36.60 -22.80
CA LYS A 284 -1.85 38.00 -23.21
C LYS A 284 -2.71 38.12 -24.49
N LYS A 285 -2.76 37.05 -25.30
CA LYS A 285 -3.61 36.95 -26.49
C LYS A 285 -4.96 36.28 -26.20
N TRP A 286 -5.36 36.15 -24.93
CA TRP A 286 -6.60 35.49 -24.47
C TRP A 286 -6.73 33.99 -24.76
N ASN A 287 -5.71 33.36 -25.36
CA ASN A 287 -5.70 31.92 -25.58
C ASN A 287 -5.43 31.14 -24.28
N PRO A 288 -6.05 29.96 -24.06
CA PRO A 288 -5.72 29.07 -22.95
C PRO A 288 -4.23 28.71 -22.93
N ARG A 289 -3.62 28.66 -21.74
CA ARG A 289 -2.18 28.37 -21.59
C ARG A 289 -1.87 26.92 -21.26
N LEU A 290 -2.74 26.26 -20.51
CA LEU A 290 -2.54 24.86 -20.08
C LEU A 290 -3.18 23.84 -21.02
N PHE A 291 -4.18 24.26 -21.80
CA PHE A 291 -4.95 23.42 -22.70
C PHE A 291 -4.86 23.94 -24.13
N SER A 292 -4.99 23.05 -25.12
CA SER A 292 -5.16 23.48 -26.51
C SER A 292 -6.52 24.14 -26.70
N ILE A 293 -6.63 25.09 -27.64
CA ILE A 293 -7.91 25.72 -28.01
C ILE A 293 -8.91 24.67 -28.53
N ASP A 294 -8.40 23.64 -29.20
CA ASP A 294 -9.21 22.56 -29.79
C ASP A 294 -9.49 21.41 -28.81
N SER A 295 -9.08 21.53 -27.55
CA SER A 295 -9.28 20.49 -26.55
C SER A 295 -10.76 20.40 -26.17
N SER A 296 -11.35 19.21 -26.16
CA SER A 296 -12.66 18.98 -25.54
C SER A 296 -12.57 18.87 -24.01
N THR A 297 -11.37 18.61 -23.48
CA THR A 297 -11.07 18.45 -22.06
C THR A 297 -10.36 19.68 -21.51
N HIS A 298 -10.84 20.21 -20.38
CA HIS A 298 -10.40 21.49 -19.83
C HIS A 298 -10.08 21.44 -18.35
N LEU A 299 -10.24 20.31 -17.65
CA LEU A 299 -9.96 20.24 -16.20
C LEU A 299 -8.62 19.57 -15.88
N LYS A 300 -8.13 18.68 -16.73
CA LYS A 300 -6.94 17.87 -16.46
C LYS A 300 -6.14 17.58 -17.73
N PRO A 301 -4.81 17.39 -17.61
CA PRO A 301 -4.00 16.95 -18.74
C PRO A 301 -4.43 15.56 -19.23
N ALA A 302 -4.17 15.27 -20.51
CA ALA A 302 -4.40 13.93 -21.07
C ALA A 302 -3.56 12.87 -20.34
N MET A 303 -4.11 11.66 -20.21
CA MET A 303 -3.45 10.54 -19.53
C MET A 303 -2.22 10.10 -20.32
N LEU A 304 -1.18 9.69 -19.60
CA LEU A 304 0.05 9.16 -20.18
C LEU A 304 0.05 7.62 -20.11
N ASP A 305 0.57 6.98 -21.15
CA ASP A 305 0.53 5.52 -21.32
C ASP A 305 1.91 4.89 -21.59
N SER A 306 2.90 5.67 -22.04
CA SER A 306 4.25 5.18 -22.30
C SER A 306 4.98 4.77 -21.02
N ALA A 307 5.82 3.74 -21.10
CA ALA A 307 6.53 3.21 -19.94
C ALA A 307 7.50 4.23 -19.30
N GLU A 308 8.13 5.09 -20.11
CA GLU A 308 9.04 6.13 -19.60
C GLU A 308 8.27 7.29 -18.96
N GLU A 309 7.12 7.64 -19.52
CA GLU A 309 6.20 8.63 -18.93
C GLU A 309 5.71 8.16 -17.56
N LEU A 310 5.19 6.93 -17.49
CA LEU A 310 4.70 6.35 -16.25
C LEU A 310 5.82 6.26 -15.20
N TYR A 311 7.04 5.91 -15.60
CA TYR A 311 8.19 5.92 -14.69
C TYR A 311 8.50 7.33 -14.15
N ALA A 312 8.49 8.35 -15.01
CA ALA A 312 8.70 9.74 -14.59
C ALA A 312 7.59 10.24 -13.64
N VAL A 313 6.34 9.86 -13.90
CA VAL A 313 5.17 10.18 -13.07
C VAL A 313 5.29 9.53 -11.69
N THR A 314 5.55 8.23 -11.61
CA THR A 314 5.74 7.53 -10.33
C THR A 314 6.88 8.16 -9.53
N TYR A 315 8.02 8.40 -10.18
CA TYR A 315 9.18 9.05 -9.54
C TYR A 315 8.80 10.41 -8.97
N PHE A 316 8.06 11.23 -9.71
CA PHE A 316 7.64 12.56 -9.26
C PHE A 316 6.82 12.51 -7.98
N PHE A 317 5.74 11.72 -7.94
CA PHE A 317 4.86 11.66 -6.77
C PHE A 317 5.51 10.98 -5.56
N GLU A 318 6.52 10.12 -5.76
CA GLU A 318 7.34 9.57 -4.67
C GLU A 318 8.26 10.62 -4.01
N HIS A 319 8.70 11.63 -4.76
CA HIS A 319 9.65 12.64 -4.30
C HIS A 319 8.96 13.95 -3.88
N LEU A 320 7.83 14.29 -4.50
CA LEU A 320 7.10 15.55 -4.29
C LEU A 320 6.84 15.82 -2.81
N GLN A 321 6.18 14.90 -2.10
CA GLN A 321 5.83 15.12 -0.70
C GLN A 321 7.07 15.15 0.21
N LYS A 322 8.11 14.37 -0.12
CA LYS A 322 9.36 14.33 0.65
C LYS A 322 10.11 15.66 0.56
N ILE A 323 10.13 16.28 -0.62
CA ILE A 323 10.74 17.59 -0.83
C ILE A 323 9.86 18.68 -0.21
N ALA A 324 8.54 18.63 -0.43
CA ALA A 324 7.59 19.60 0.13
C ALA A 324 7.64 19.68 1.66
N ARG A 325 7.78 18.55 2.37
CA ARG A 325 7.92 18.52 3.83
C ARG A 325 9.20 19.20 4.32
N LYS A 326 10.29 19.12 3.55
CA LYS A 326 11.59 19.72 3.91
C LYS A 326 11.66 21.19 3.54
N ASN A 327 11.12 21.55 2.38
CA ASN A 327 11.15 22.89 1.84
C ASN A 327 9.89 23.16 1.01
N PRO A 328 8.78 23.58 1.63
CA PRO A 328 7.53 23.85 0.91
C PRO A 328 7.67 25.04 -0.04
N ALA A 329 8.50 26.04 0.31
CA ALA A 329 8.77 27.20 -0.53
C ALA A 329 9.43 26.84 -1.87
N GLN A 330 10.30 25.81 -1.88
CA GLN A 330 10.88 25.28 -3.12
C GLN A 330 9.79 24.78 -4.08
N ILE A 331 8.82 24.01 -3.59
CA ILE A 331 7.74 23.47 -4.44
C ILE A 331 6.82 24.61 -4.89
N ALA A 332 6.45 25.54 -4.00
CA ALA A 332 5.67 26.71 -4.38
C ALA A 332 6.35 27.53 -5.49
N TYR A 333 7.66 27.77 -5.38
CA TYR A 333 8.44 28.43 -6.42
C TYR A 333 8.38 27.67 -7.75
N VAL A 334 8.60 26.35 -7.75
CA VAL A 334 8.54 25.52 -8.97
C VAL A 334 7.18 25.60 -9.63
N LEU A 335 6.09 25.46 -8.87
CA LEU A 335 4.72 25.52 -9.40
C LEU A 335 4.38 26.91 -9.92
N ASN A 336 4.79 27.99 -9.23
CA ASN A 336 4.59 29.36 -9.71
C ASN A 336 5.34 29.64 -11.02
N ILE A 337 6.59 29.21 -11.14
CA ILE A 337 7.34 29.36 -12.41
C ILE A 337 6.68 28.55 -13.53
N PHE A 338 6.25 27.32 -13.24
CA PHE A 338 5.51 26.49 -14.19
C PHE A 338 4.26 27.21 -14.69
N LEU A 339 3.38 27.67 -13.79
CA LEU A 339 2.14 28.34 -14.16
C LEU A 339 2.38 29.68 -14.87
N ASN A 340 3.49 30.37 -14.64
CA ASN A 340 3.80 31.63 -15.31
C ASN A 340 4.49 31.46 -16.68
N ARG A 341 5.05 30.29 -16.99
CA ARG A 341 5.82 30.09 -18.24
C ARG A 341 5.31 28.98 -19.15
N VAL A 342 4.49 28.05 -18.65
CA VAL A 342 3.93 26.97 -19.46
C VAL A 342 3.06 27.51 -20.59
N THR A 343 3.11 26.82 -21.74
CA THR A 343 2.26 27.05 -22.91
C THR A 343 1.65 25.73 -23.35
N ALA A 344 0.55 25.73 -24.10
CA ALA A 344 -0.08 24.49 -24.57
C ALA A 344 0.85 23.72 -25.53
N SER A 345 1.53 24.45 -26.42
CA SER A 345 2.25 23.91 -27.59
C SER A 345 3.57 23.20 -27.31
N HIS A 346 4.22 23.43 -26.16
CA HIS A 346 5.56 22.86 -25.90
C HIS A 346 5.65 22.18 -24.55
N THR A 347 6.10 20.93 -24.47
CA THR A 347 6.20 20.13 -23.24
C THR A 347 7.20 20.66 -22.20
N GLY A 348 8.14 21.53 -22.60
CA GLY A 348 9.12 22.16 -21.71
C GLY A 348 8.80 23.61 -21.30
N ILE A 349 9.80 24.27 -20.71
CA ILE A 349 9.76 25.71 -20.39
C ILE A 349 10.89 26.44 -21.12
N HIS A 350 10.53 27.53 -21.81
CA HIS A 350 11.45 28.41 -22.52
C HIS A 350 11.89 29.61 -21.67
N TYR A 351 13.13 30.01 -21.85
CA TYR A 351 13.69 31.25 -21.31
C TYR A 351 14.37 32.05 -22.41
N ARG A 352 14.28 33.37 -22.33
CA ARG A 352 15.14 34.24 -23.14
C ARG A 352 16.55 34.17 -22.57
N TRP A 353 17.56 34.39 -23.41
CA TRP A 353 18.97 34.39 -22.99
C TRP A 353 19.26 35.38 -21.85
N LYS A 354 18.61 36.55 -21.85
CA LYS A 354 18.73 37.53 -20.76
C LYS A 354 18.22 37.05 -19.40
N ASP A 355 17.41 36.00 -19.37
CA ASP A 355 16.78 35.44 -18.18
C ASP A 355 17.37 34.05 -17.83
N ILE A 356 18.55 33.70 -18.37
CA ILE A 356 19.14 32.36 -18.25
C ILE A 356 19.45 31.96 -16.79
N ASP A 357 19.81 32.93 -15.95
CA ASP A 357 20.04 32.70 -14.52
C ASP A 357 18.78 32.23 -13.79
N GLN A 358 17.61 32.71 -14.22
CA GLN A 358 16.34 32.24 -13.69
C GLN A 358 16.07 30.79 -14.10
N LEU A 359 16.51 30.36 -15.29
CA LEU A 359 16.41 28.97 -15.72
C LEU A 359 17.38 28.07 -14.92
N GLU A 360 18.60 28.52 -14.66
CA GLU A 360 19.57 27.80 -13.81
C GLU A 360 18.97 27.62 -12.40
N HIS A 361 18.43 28.70 -11.83
CA HIS A 361 17.79 28.64 -10.53
C HIS A 361 16.57 27.70 -10.55
N PHE A 362 15.68 27.82 -11.54
CA PHE A 362 14.55 26.91 -11.71
C PHE A 362 14.98 25.44 -11.79
N TYR A 363 15.98 25.14 -12.63
CA TYR A 363 16.51 23.78 -12.76
C TYR A 363 17.05 23.25 -11.43
N SER A 364 17.76 24.10 -10.66
CA SER A 364 18.28 23.73 -9.34
C SER A 364 17.18 23.27 -8.38
N GLN A 365 15.98 23.85 -8.47
CA GLN A 365 14.84 23.56 -7.62
C GLN A 365 14.04 22.34 -8.11
N VAL A 366 13.90 22.13 -9.42
CA VAL A 366 13.03 21.09 -9.99
C VAL A 366 13.77 19.77 -10.28
N LYS A 367 15.10 19.77 -10.45
CA LYS A 367 15.87 18.61 -10.94
C LYS A 367 15.64 17.31 -10.17
N ALA A 368 15.41 17.40 -8.85
CA ALA A 368 15.23 16.25 -7.97
C ALA A 368 13.81 15.66 -8.00
N LEU A 369 12.85 16.35 -8.63
CA LEU A 369 11.47 15.86 -8.78
C LEU A 369 11.32 14.89 -9.96
N PHE A 370 12.31 14.79 -10.84
CA PHE A 370 12.25 13.90 -12.01
C PHE A 370 13.56 13.13 -12.19
N PRO A 371 13.54 11.95 -12.84
CA PRO A 371 14.75 11.17 -13.07
C PRO A 371 15.81 11.95 -13.85
N ALA A 372 17.04 11.99 -13.34
CA ALA A 372 18.14 12.75 -13.92
C ALA A 372 18.37 12.45 -15.42
N LYS A 373 18.18 11.19 -15.83
CA LYS A 373 18.39 10.71 -17.21
C LYS A 373 17.46 11.36 -18.25
N PHE A 374 16.34 11.95 -17.83
CA PHE A 374 15.38 12.55 -18.75
C PHE A 374 15.57 14.05 -18.94
N TRP A 375 16.34 14.73 -18.10
CA TRP A 375 16.55 16.17 -18.22
C TRP A 375 17.39 16.54 -19.41
N HIS A 376 16.87 17.44 -20.25
CA HIS A 376 17.56 17.93 -21.43
C HIS A 376 17.36 19.44 -21.59
N LEU A 377 18.42 20.10 -22.03
CA LEU A 377 18.43 21.50 -22.39
C LEU A 377 18.60 21.61 -23.91
N PHE A 378 17.62 22.21 -24.58
CA PHE A 378 17.64 22.46 -26.02
C PHE A 378 17.90 23.93 -26.29
N GLY A 379 18.58 24.24 -27.39
CA GLY A 379 18.85 25.60 -27.84
C GLY A 379 20.10 25.66 -28.72
N GLN A 380 20.23 26.72 -29.51
CA GLN A 380 21.45 26.97 -30.30
C GLN A 380 22.61 27.42 -29.41
N ASP A 381 23.82 26.95 -29.72
CA ASP A 381 25.07 27.46 -29.13
C ASP A 381 25.16 27.39 -27.59
N LEU A 382 24.51 26.39 -26.98
CA LEU A 382 24.43 26.29 -25.50
C LEU A 382 25.80 26.28 -24.83
N GLN A 383 26.76 25.52 -25.36
CA GLN A 383 28.08 25.38 -24.75
C GLN A 383 28.95 26.64 -24.88
N THR A 384 28.66 27.51 -25.85
CA THR A 384 29.40 28.77 -26.04
C THR A 384 28.73 29.96 -25.36
N LYS A 385 27.40 29.93 -25.21
CA LYS A 385 26.61 31.00 -24.58
C LYS A 385 26.44 30.86 -23.07
N LEU A 386 26.58 29.66 -22.50
CA LEU A 386 26.48 29.43 -21.06
C LEU A 386 27.81 29.71 -20.34
N ASP A 387 27.75 30.42 -19.22
CA ASP A 387 28.90 30.64 -18.35
C ASP A 387 29.02 29.50 -17.32
N THR A 388 30.16 28.81 -17.32
CA THR A 388 30.41 27.65 -16.45
C THR A 388 30.37 27.93 -14.94
N LYS A 389 30.59 29.18 -14.53
CA LYS A 389 30.57 29.61 -13.12
C LYS A 389 29.17 30.08 -12.71
N GLN A 390 28.47 30.80 -13.60
CA GLN A 390 27.14 31.34 -13.29
C GLN A 390 26.03 30.31 -13.51
N GLN A 391 26.11 29.49 -14.58
CA GLN A 391 25.12 28.46 -14.90
C GLN A 391 25.73 27.04 -14.97
N PRO A 392 26.34 26.55 -13.87
CA PRO A 392 27.08 25.29 -13.87
C PRO A 392 26.19 24.07 -14.18
N GLN A 393 24.92 24.07 -13.76
CA GLN A 393 24.04 22.91 -13.94
C GLN A 393 23.49 22.85 -15.36
N LEU A 394 23.09 23.98 -15.93
CA LEU A 394 22.69 24.07 -17.33
C LEU A 394 23.86 23.73 -18.25
N PHE A 395 25.07 24.20 -17.94
CA PHE A 395 26.26 23.84 -18.73
C PHE A 395 26.54 22.34 -18.69
N LYS A 396 26.36 21.69 -17.53
CA LYS A 396 26.48 20.23 -17.40
C LYS A 396 25.43 19.49 -18.25
N LEU A 397 24.18 19.97 -18.28
CA LEU A 397 23.13 19.42 -19.14
C LEU A 397 23.46 19.59 -20.63
N ALA A 398 23.94 20.77 -21.03
CA ALA A 398 24.33 21.05 -22.42
C ALA A 398 25.48 20.13 -22.89
N LYS A 399 26.41 19.78 -22.00
CA LYS A 399 27.49 18.82 -22.29
C LYS A 399 27.05 17.37 -22.31
N ALA A 400 26.04 17.01 -21.53
CA ALA A 400 25.50 15.65 -21.51
C ALA A 400 24.71 15.31 -22.80
N SER A 401 24.51 16.30 -23.67
CA SER A 401 23.78 16.12 -24.93
C SER A 401 24.60 15.30 -25.94
N THR A 402 24.11 14.10 -26.29
CA THR A 402 24.62 13.17 -27.31
C THR A 402 24.22 13.49 -28.76
N ASP A 403 24.90 12.89 -29.75
CA ASP A 403 24.61 13.06 -31.19
C ASP A 403 23.19 12.59 -31.63
N LYS A 404 22.46 11.91 -30.74
CA LYS A 404 21.06 11.50 -30.96
C LYS A 404 20.05 12.57 -30.55
N HIS A 405 20.49 13.75 -30.09
CA HIS A 405 19.57 14.85 -29.80
C HIS A 405 19.05 15.50 -31.07
N PRO A 406 17.75 15.85 -31.11
CA PRO A 406 17.23 16.65 -32.19
C PRO A 406 17.95 17.99 -32.20
N SER A 407 18.57 18.31 -33.33
CA SER A 407 19.24 19.58 -33.61
C SER A 407 18.21 20.69 -33.88
N THR A 408 17.25 20.85 -32.97
CA THR A 408 16.28 21.93 -33.09
C THR A 408 17.01 23.26 -32.97
N GLN A 409 16.97 24.04 -34.05
CA GLN A 409 17.49 25.40 -34.15
C GLN A 409 16.62 26.39 -33.36
N GLU A 410 16.27 26.06 -32.12
CA GLU A 410 15.50 26.96 -31.25
C GLU A 410 16.39 28.12 -30.81
N GLU A 411 15.94 29.34 -31.11
CA GLU A 411 16.61 30.59 -30.74
C GLU A 411 16.80 30.72 -29.22
N PHE A 412 15.84 30.18 -28.45
CA PHE A 412 15.77 30.31 -27.00
C PHE A 412 15.99 28.96 -26.30
N PRO A 413 16.71 28.94 -25.16
CA PRO A 413 16.89 27.73 -24.38
C PRO A 413 15.56 27.20 -23.84
N ARG A 414 15.34 25.90 -24.04
CA ARG A 414 14.20 25.14 -23.51
C ARG A 414 14.68 24.02 -22.62
N LEU A 415 14.20 24.00 -21.38
CA LEU A 415 14.37 22.87 -20.48
C LEU A 415 13.14 21.95 -20.57
N GLN A 416 13.37 20.66 -20.78
CA GLN A 416 12.29 19.66 -20.85
C GLN A 416 12.75 18.26 -20.41
N LEU A 417 11.80 17.37 -20.22
CA LEU A 417 12.06 15.93 -20.17
C LEU A 417 12.05 15.37 -21.59
N TYR A 418 12.98 14.48 -21.90
CA TYR A 418 13.15 13.91 -23.25
C TYR A 418 13.59 12.46 -23.20
N SER A 419 12.96 11.63 -24.03
CA SER A 419 13.34 10.24 -24.25
C SER A 419 14.43 10.16 -25.32
N VAL A 420 15.65 9.81 -24.92
CA VAL A 420 16.72 9.48 -25.87
C VAL A 420 16.43 8.18 -26.61
N LYS A 421 15.71 7.27 -25.96
CA LYS A 421 15.35 5.96 -26.51
C LYS A 421 14.33 6.09 -27.64
N ASP A 422 13.26 6.83 -27.39
CA ASP A 422 12.08 6.91 -28.25
C ASP A 422 12.01 8.25 -29.02
N GLY A 423 13.02 9.11 -28.88
CA GLY A 423 13.24 10.28 -29.73
C GLY A 423 12.19 11.40 -29.62
N HIS A 424 11.53 11.55 -28.47
CA HIS A 424 10.47 12.54 -28.29
C HIS A 424 10.50 13.18 -26.88
N ALA A 425 9.87 14.33 -26.75
CA ALA A 425 9.73 15.03 -25.48
C ALA A 425 8.66 14.37 -24.60
N LEU A 426 8.96 14.20 -23.32
CA LEU A 426 8.06 13.57 -22.37
C LEU A 426 7.07 14.59 -21.79
N ALA A 427 5.78 14.33 -21.92
CA ALA A 427 4.69 15.12 -21.40
C ALA A 427 4.54 15.01 -19.87
N ALA A 428 5.15 14.01 -19.23
CA ALA A 428 5.18 13.82 -17.77
C ALA A 428 5.57 15.08 -17.02
N PHE A 429 6.46 15.91 -17.59
CA PHE A 429 6.88 17.15 -16.96
C PHE A 429 5.68 18.07 -16.66
N LYS A 430 4.87 18.36 -17.70
CA LYS A 430 3.67 19.17 -17.53
C LYS A 430 2.59 18.44 -16.76
N PHE A 431 2.36 17.17 -17.10
CA PHE A 431 1.32 16.35 -16.48
C PHE A 431 1.43 16.36 -14.96
N CYS A 432 2.64 16.10 -14.45
CA CYS A 432 2.92 16.05 -13.02
C CYS A 432 2.75 17.42 -12.34
N LEU A 433 3.32 18.48 -12.92
CA LEU A 433 3.24 19.82 -12.33
C LEU A 433 1.80 20.37 -12.36
N HIS A 434 1.04 20.06 -13.41
CA HIS A 434 -0.37 20.42 -13.52
C HIS A 434 -1.19 19.73 -12.42
N LEU A 435 -1.08 18.40 -12.30
CA LEU A 435 -1.78 17.65 -11.24
C LEU A 435 -1.34 18.08 -9.84
N ALA A 436 -0.06 18.41 -9.64
CA ALA A 436 0.42 18.96 -8.39
C ALA A 436 -0.20 20.32 -8.07
N CYS A 437 -0.49 21.16 -9.06
CA CYS A 437 -1.23 22.42 -8.86
C CYS A 437 -2.67 22.15 -8.44
N ILE A 438 -3.35 21.16 -9.04
CA ILE A 438 -4.75 20.82 -8.71
C ILE A 438 -4.85 20.23 -7.31
N GLY A 439 -4.02 19.23 -7.01
CA GLY A 439 -4.06 18.46 -5.77
C GLY A 439 -3.14 18.98 -4.67
N ARG A 440 -2.82 20.28 -4.64
CA ARG A 440 -1.86 20.87 -3.68
C ARG A 440 -2.44 21.00 -2.26
N PRO A 441 -1.58 20.97 -1.21
CA PRO A 441 -2.00 21.31 0.15
C PRO A 441 -2.61 22.72 0.23
N ARG A 442 -3.57 22.95 1.13
CA ARG A 442 -4.18 24.28 1.34
C ARG A 442 -3.19 25.33 1.80
N SER A 443 -2.19 24.92 2.57
CA SER A 443 -1.12 25.79 3.04
C SER A 443 -0.19 26.29 1.93
N LEU A 444 -0.30 25.75 0.71
CA LEU A 444 0.53 26.13 -0.43
C LEU A 444 -0.26 27.06 -1.37
N GLU A 445 -0.03 28.35 -1.18
CA GLU A 445 -0.60 29.39 -2.03
C GLU A 445 0.23 29.59 -3.30
N LEU A 446 -0.45 29.72 -4.44
CA LEU A 446 0.16 29.99 -5.74
C LEU A 446 -0.11 31.44 -6.13
N GLN A 447 0.95 32.16 -6.48
CA GLN A 447 0.93 33.55 -6.89
C GLN A 447 0.93 33.61 -8.42
N VAL A 448 -0.25 33.51 -9.02
CA VAL A 448 -0.44 33.68 -10.46
C VAL A 448 -1.43 34.80 -10.65
N GLU A 449 -1.08 35.81 -11.46
CA GLU A 449 -1.89 37.02 -11.72
C GLU A 449 -3.34 36.75 -12.18
N ALA A 450 -3.65 35.52 -12.59
CA ALA A 450 -4.96 35.09 -13.08
C ALA A 450 -5.73 34.12 -12.15
N LEU A 451 -5.11 33.61 -11.06
CA LEU A 451 -5.80 32.71 -10.13
C LEU A 451 -6.67 33.54 -9.17
N LYS A 452 -7.99 33.34 -9.21
CA LYS A 452 -8.85 33.83 -8.13
C LYS A 452 -8.51 33.03 -6.87
N ILE A 453 -7.96 33.71 -5.86
CA ILE A 453 -7.62 33.07 -4.58
C ILE A 453 -8.93 32.76 -3.86
N THR A 454 -9.28 31.48 -3.75
CA THR A 454 -10.34 31.02 -2.85
C THR A 454 -9.83 31.13 -1.41
N THR A 455 -10.10 32.27 -0.78
CA THR A 455 -10.07 32.36 0.68
C THR A 455 -11.41 31.87 1.18
N CYS A 456 -11.52 30.59 1.50
CA CYS A 456 -12.62 30.10 2.32
C CYS A 456 -12.23 30.33 3.78
N GLY A 457 -12.97 31.22 4.44
CA GLY A 457 -12.95 31.39 5.90
C GLY A 457 -13.71 30.28 6.62
#